data_AF-A0A453PRK9-F1
#
_entry.id   AF-A0A453PRK9-F1
#
_cell.length_a   1.000
_cell.length_b   1.000
_cell.length_c   1.000
_cell.angle_alpha   90.00
_cell.angle_beta   90.00
_cell.angle_gamma   90.00
#
_symmetry.space_group_name_H-M   'P 1'
#
loop_
_entity.id
_entity.type
_entity.pdbx_description
1 polymer ?
#
loop_
_entity_poly.entity_id
_entity_poly.type
_entity_poly.pdbx_seq_one_letter_code
_entity_poly.pdbx_strand_id
1 'polypeptide(L)'
;MRFGDLPPWAVELSALVREAICVGGVDASVGAGWMNEDEDACPLPSDLLWREPLFDQLIANRYKPGEGICAHVDLMRFDDGIVIVSLESACVMRFSQEGAACDTQKHGESECTNVPVYLNPGSLVVMSGDARYHWKHEINRKPGAQLWNGSELEQHRRTSVTLRKLRASPN
;
A
#
# COMPACT_ATOMS: atom_id res chain seq x y z
N MET A 1 11.66 -8.93 -10.10
CA MET A 1 10.32 -8.73 -10.68
C MET A 1 9.95 -9.98 -11.47
N ARG A 2 8.73 -10.50 -11.32
CA ARG A 2 8.19 -11.67 -12.03
C ARG A 2 6.80 -11.33 -12.60
N PHE A 3 6.45 -11.92 -13.74
CA PHE A 3 5.17 -11.74 -14.45
C PHE A 3 4.65 -13.10 -14.90
N GLY A 4 3.33 -13.24 -15.03
CA GLY A 4 2.68 -14.48 -15.48
C GLY A 4 2.60 -15.49 -14.34
N ASP A 5 3.01 -16.72 -14.61
CA ASP A 5 2.96 -17.81 -13.64
C ASP A 5 3.86 -17.52 -12.44
N LEU A 6 3.24 -17.27 -11.30
CA LEU A 6 3.93 -17.03 -10.04
C LEU A 6 4.56 -18.34 -9.52
N PRO A 7 5.74 -18.27 -8.87
CA PRO A 7 6.30 -19.46 -8.22
C PRO A 7 5.36 -19.98 -7.11
N PRO A 8 5.41 -21.27 -6.75
CA PRO A 8 4.45 -21.87 -5.82
C PRO A 8 4.26 -21.11 -4.51
N TRP A 9 5.36 -20.65 -3.89
CA TRP A 9 5.30 -19.86 -2.65
C TRP A 9 4.56 -18.52 -2.80
N ALA A 10 4.58 -17.92 -4.00
CA ALA A 10 3.90 -16.66 -4.27
C ALA A 10 2.41 -16.87 -4.59
N VAL A 11 2.06 -18.03 -5.16
CA VAL A 11 0.66 -18.47 -5.28
C VAL A 11 0.07 -18.72 -3.89
N GLU A 12 0.82 -19.39 -3.02
CA GLU A 12 0.43 -19.60 -1.62
C GLU A 12 0.30 -18.27 -0.87
N LEU A 13 1.27 -17.36 -1.02
CA LEU A 13 1.18 -16.00 -0.46
C LEU A 13 -0.06 -15.25 -0.96
N SER A 14 -0.40 -15.36 -2.25
CA SER A 14 -1.61 -14.77 -2.82
C SER A 14 -2.89 -15.32 -2.16
N ALA A 15 -2.95 -16.63 -1.91
CA ALA A 15 -4.06 -17.25 -1.19
C ALA A 15 -4.16 -16.76 0.26
N LEU A 16 -3.03 -16.70 0.99
CA LEU A 16 -2.96 -16.19 2.36
C LEU A 16 -3.35 -14.72 2.45
N VAL A 17 -2.95 -13.90 1.46
CA VAL A 17 -3.38 -12.49 1.37
C VAL A 17 -4.89 -12.40 1.19
N ARG A 18 -5.48 -13.23 0.33
CA ARG A 18 -6.93 -13.27 0.14
C ARG A 18 -7.65 -13.62 1.44
N GLU A 19 -7.18 -14.65 2.13
CA GLU A 19 -7.72 -15.06 3.43
C GLU A 19 -7.59 -13.94 4.47
N ALA A 20 -6.43 -13.30 4.58
CA ALA A 20 -6.20 -12.20 5.49
C ALA A 20 -7.09 -10.99 5.20
N ILE A 21 -7.41 -10.71 3.93
CA ILE A 21 -8.36 -9.66 3.54
C ILE A 21 -9.78 -10.01 3.96
N CYS A 22 -10.20 -11.28 3.80
CA CYS A 22 -11.51 -11.75 4.24
C CYS A 22 -11.69 -11.72 5.76
N VAL A 23 -10.64 -12.04 6.52
CA VAL A 23 -10.68 -12.12 7.99
C VAL A 23 -10.40 -10.76 8.65
N GLY A 24 -9.62 -9.91 8.00
CA GLY A 24 -9.10 -8.64 8.53
C GLY A 24 -10.07 -7.45 8.49
N GLY A 25 -11.36 -7.66 8.17
CA GLY A 25 -12.39 -6.62 8.26
C GLY A 25 -12.52 -5.98 9.65
N VAL A 26 -11.98 -6.63 10.70
CA VAL A 26 -12.38 -6.39 12.09
C VAL A 26 -11.62 -5.27 12.82
N ASP A 27 -10.54 -4.66 12.32
CA ASP A 27 -9.95 -3.52 13.08
C ASP A 27 -8.98 -2.59 12.30
N ALA A 28 -9.43 -1.37 11.98
CA ALA A 28 -8.57 -0.20 11.80
C ALA A 28 -9.38 1.11 11.78
N SER A 29 -9.95 1.53 12.92
CA SER A 29 -10.29 2.94 13.12
C SER A 29 -9.70 3.49 14.41
N VAL A 30 -8.78 4.44 14.25
CA VAL A 30 -8.37 5.37 15.30
C VAL A 30 -9.61 6.21 15.63
N GLY A 31 -10.01 6.21 16.91
CA GLY A 31 -11.33 6.66 17.35
C GLY A 31 -11.66 8.13 17.07
N ALA A 32 -12.92 8.36 16.69
CA ALA A 32 -13.85 9.33 17.27
C ALA A 32 -15.20 9.13 16.55
N GLY A 33 -16.19 8.66 17.30
CA GLY A 33 -17.38 8.01 16.76
C GLY A 33 -18.31 8.89 15.93
N TRP A 34 -18.90 8.27 14.90
CA TRP A 34 -20.22 8.53 14.35
C TRP A 34 -20.81 7.17 13.97
N MET A 35 -22.01 6.86 14.46
CA MET A 35 -22.76 5.65 14.14
C MET A 35 -23.05 5.62 12.64
N ASN A 36 -22.66 4.55 11.95
CA ASN A 36 -23.28 4.10 10.69
C ASN A 36 -23.13 2.58 10.61
N GLU A 37 -24.25 1.89 10.38
CA GLU A 37 -24.37 0.44 10.18
C GLU A 37 -23.85 0.05 8.79
N ASP A 38 -22.56 0.24 8.54
CA ASP A 38 -21.86 -0.41 7.42
C ASP A 38 -20.78 -1.30 8.05
N GLU A 39 -21.22 -2.46 8.55
CA GLU A 39 -20.35 -3.49 9.13
C GLU A 39 -19.30 -3.93 8.10
N ASP A 40 -18.02 -3.93 8.51
CA ASP A 40 -16.93 -4.70 7.89
C ASP A 40 -16.86 -4.65 6.35
N ALA A 41 -16.67 -3.46 5.79
CA ALA A 41 -16.36 -3.33 4.37
C ALA A 41 -14.98 -3.92 4.08
N CYS A 42 -14.95 -5.12 3.50
CA CYS A 42 -13.74 -5.72 2.92
C CYS A 42 -12.98 -4.68 2.07
N PRO A 43 -11.66 -4.49 2.27
CA PRO A 43 -10.90 -3.42 1.62
C PRO A 43 -10.74 -3.59 0.10
N LEU A 44 -11.20 -4.73 -0.46
CA LEU A 44 -11.31 -4.97 -1.90
C LEU A 44 -12.75 -5.29 -2.30
N PRO A 45 -13.26 -4.69 -3.40
CA PRO A 45 -14.47 -5.15 -4.06
C PRO A 45 -14.45 -6.65 -4.38
N SER A 46 -15.60 -7.31 -4.28
CA SER A 46 -15.70 -8.78 -4.45
C SER A 46 -15.26 -9.26 -5.84
N ASP A 47 -15.53 -8.50 -6.90
CA ASP A 47 -15.08 -8.81 -8.26
C ASP A 47 -13.56 -8.82 -8.37
N LEU A 48 -12.86 -7.95 -7.63
CA LEU A 48 -11.41 -7.96 -7.56
C LEU A 48 -10.88 -9.09 -6.67
N LEU A 49 -11.50 -9.33 -5.51
CA LEU A 49 -11.05 -10.33 -4.53
C LEU A 49 -11.16 -11.77 -5.06
N TRP A 50 -12.17 -12.05 -5.89
CA TRP A 50 -12.46 -13.38 -6.42
C TRP A 50 -12.03 -13.58 -7.87
N ARG A 51 -11.34 -12.61 -8.48
CA ARG A 51 -10.77 -12.78 -9.83
C ARG A 51 -9.69 -13.86 -9.84
N GLU A 52 -9.57 -14.57 -10.96
CA GLU A 52 -8.53 -15.58 -11.13
C GLU A 52 -7.59 -15.26 -12.33
N PRO A 53 -6.26 -15.37 -12.15
CA PRO A 53 -5.58 -15.35 -10.86
C PRO A 53 -5.82 -14.02 -10.14
N LEU A 54 -5.83 -14.00 -8.80
CA LEU A 54 -5.95 -12.74 -8.02
C LEU A 54 -4.80 -11.77 -8.33
N PHE A 55 -3.59 -12.32 -8.43
CA PHE A 55 -2.37 -11.62 -8.84
C PHE A 55 -1.58 -12.50 -9.81
N ASP A 56 -0.95 -11.89 -10.82
CA ASP A 56 -0.08 -12.54 -11.80
C ASP A 56 1.30 -11.86 -11.91
N GLN A 57 1.56 -10.91 -11.02
CA GLN A 57 2.76 -10.12 -11.02
C GLN A 57 3.25 -9.90 -9.59
N LEU A 58 4.56 -10.08 -9.39
CA LEU A 58 5.21 -9.88 -8.10
C LEU A 58 6.51 -9.08 -8.23
N ILE A 59 6.74 -8.16 -7.30
CA ILE A 59 8.06 -7.57 -7.07
C ILE A 59 8.42 -7.65 -5.59
N ALA A 60 9.65 -8.09 -5.31
CA ALA A 60 10.23 -8.00 -3.97
C ALA A 60 11.21 -6.82 -3.96
N ASN A 61 11.03 -5.89 -3.03
CA ASN A 61 11.91 -4.76 -2.81
C ASN A 61 12.65 -4.95 -1.50
N ARG A 62 13.94 -4.59 -1.46
CA ARG A 62 14.77 -4.62 -0.26
C ARG A 62 15.37 -3.24 -0.05
N TYR A 63 15.22 -2.71 1.16
CA TYR A 63 15.70 -1.40 1.55
C TYR A 63 16.66 -1.55 2.73
N LYS A 64 17.83 -0.92 2.64
CA LYS A 64 18.72 -0.68 3.77
C LYS A 64 18.23 0.53 4.58
N PRO A 65 18.73 0.73 5.82
CA PRO A 65 18.47 1.96 6.57
C PRO A 65 18.80 3.20 5.72
N GLY A 66 17.88 4.18 5.69
CA GLY A 66 17.96 5.39 4.86
C GLY A 66 17.57 5.22 3.38
N GLU A 67 17.42 4.00 2.86
CA GLU A 67 16.87 3.78 1.52
C GLU A 67 15.32 3.84 1.54
N GLY A 68 14.75 4.18 0.39
CA GLY A 68 13.31 4.29 0.21
C GLY A 68 12.93 4.32 -1.26
N ILE A 69 11.70 4.75 -1.55
CA ILE A 69 11.17 4.87 -2.92
C ILE A 69 10.51 6.24 -3.06
N CYS A 70 10.75 6.91 -4.18
CA CYS A 70 10.14 8.22 -4.46
C CYS A 70 8.62 8.10 -4.57
N ALA A 71 7.92 9.20 -4.28
CA ALA A 71 6.50 9.34 -4.56
C ALA A 71 6.18 9.00 -6.01
N HIS A 72 5.32 7.99 -6.19
CA HIS A 72 4.84 7.56 -7.49
C HIS A 72 3.47 6.90 -7.36
N VAL A 73 2.75 6.87 -8.47
CA VAL A 73 1.59 5.99 -8.68
C VAL A 73 2.09 4.77 -9.44
N ASP A 74 1.57 3.59 -9.11
CA ASP A 74 1.89 2.36 -9.84
C ASP A 74 1.45 2.45 -11.30
N LEU A 75 2.24 1.84 -12.20
CA LEU A 75 2.01 1.93 -13.64
C LEU A 75 0.57 1.54 -14.00
N MET A 76 -0.04 2.29 -14.93
CA MET A 76 -1.42 2.06 -15.40
C MET A 76 -1.65 0.73 -16.12
N ARG A 77 -0.58 -0.04 -16.36
CA ARG A 77 -0.65 -1.42 -16.86
C ARG A 77 -1.06 -2.45 -15.81
N PHE A 78 -0.99 -2.09 -14.53
CA PHE A 78 -1.49 -2.93 -13.45
C PHE A 78 -2.96 -2.64 -13.22
N ASP A 79 -3.75 -3.66 -12.96
CA ASP A 79 -5.17 -3.54 -12.68
C ASP A 79 -5.41 -3.01 -11.27
N ASP A 80 -6.66 -2.84 -10.88
CA ASP A 80 -6.99 -2.44 -9.51
C ASP A 80 -6.70 -3.55 -8.49
N GLY A 81 -6.63 -3.18 -7.21
CA GLY A 81 -6.34 -4.08 -6.11
C GLY A 81 -4.87 -4.48 -6.09
N ILE A 82 -4.01 -3.58 -5.59
CA ILE A 82 -2.58 -3.81 -5.38
C ILE A 82 -2.34 -4.09 -3.90
N VAL A 83 -1.54 -5.11 -3.58
CA VAL A 83 -1.21 -5.45 -2.20
C VAL A 83 0.28 -5.38 -1.95
N ILE A 84 0.68 -4.85 -0.78
CA ILE A 84 2.07 -4.82 -0.31
C ILE A 84 2.15 -5.54 1.03
N VAL A 85 2.94 -6.61 1.07
CA VAL A 85 3.32 -7.32 2.30
C VAL A 85 4.62 -6.74 2.83
N SER A 86 4.65 -6.29 4.08
CA SER A 86 5.85 -5.76 4.74
C SER A 86 6.53 -6.84 5.58
N LEU A 87 7.86 -6.97 5.47
CA LEU A 87 8.67 -7.99 6.14
C LEU A 87 9.94 -7.37 6.76
N GLU A 88 10.53 -8.08 7.72
CA GLU A 88 11.79 -7.76 8.41
C GLU A 88 11.74 -6.52 9.32
N SER A 89 11.54 -5.32 8.79
CA SER A 89 11.61 -4.06 9.55
C SER A 89 10.44 -3.16 9.25
N ALA A 90 10.04 -2.37 10.26
CA ALA A 90 9.00 -1.37 10.09
C ALA A 90 9.47 -0.20 9.22
N CYS A 91 8.53 0.50 8.58
CA CYS A 91 8.77 1.80 7.94
C CYS A 91 7.50 2.67 7.96
N VAL A 92 7.65 3.95 7.65
CA VAL A 92 6.52 4.84 7.35
C VAL A 92 6.38 4.96 5.83
N MET A 93 5.24 4.52 5.31
CA MET A 93 4.84 4.80 3.92
C MET A 93 3.94 6.04 3.92
N ARG A 94 4.22 7.01 3.05
CA ARG A 94 3.41 8.23 2.96
C ARG A 94 2.57 8.18 1.70
N PHE A 95 1.28 8.47 1.86
CA PHE A 95 0.33 8.62 0.76
C PHE A 95 0.00 10.10 0.57
N SER A 96 0.00 10.57 -0.68
CA SER A 96 -0.39 11.94 -1.03
C SER A 96 -1.15 11.97 -2.34
N GLN A 97 -2.20 12.79 -2.41
CA GLN A 97 -3.04 12.88 -3.59
C GLN A 97 -2.32 13.59 -4.75
N GLU A 98 -2.48 13.08 -5.96
CA GLU A 98 -1.94 13.69 -7.17
C GLU A 98 -2.62 15.03 -7.47
N GLY A 99 -1.84 16.05 -7.81
CA GLY A 99 -2.36 17.40 -8.10
C GLY A 99 -2.59 18.29 -6.88
N ALA A 100 -2.39 17.79 -5.65
CA ALA A 100 -2.23 18.64 -4.48
C ALA A 100 -0.90 19.40 -4.58
N ALA A 101 -0.89 20.51 -5.31
CA ALA A 101 0.23 21.42 -5.33
C ALA A 101 0.46 21.89 -3.89
N CYS A 102 1.59 21.48 -3.31
CA CYS A 102 2.14 22.14 -2.14
C CYS A 102 2.74 23.48 -2.58
N ASP A 103 1.89 24.38 -3.07
CA ASP A 103 2.26 25.78 -3.22
C ASP A 103 2.41 26.33 -1.79
N THR A 104 3.65 26.45 -1.34
CA THR A 104 4.06 27.05 -0.06
C THR A 104 3.69 28.54 0.07
N GLN A 105 2.77 29.04 -0.74
CA GLN A 105 2.43 30.46 -0.85
C GLN A 105 0.94 30.72 -1.13
N LYS A 106 0.00 30.01 -0.52
CA LYS A 106 -1.36 30.56 -0.35
C LYS A 106 -1.91 30.24 1.03
N HIS A 107 -2.08 31.29 1.83
CA HIS A 107 -2.99 31.30 2.99
C HIS A 107 -4.41 31.04 2.48
N GLY A 108 -4.85 29.80 2.60
CA GLY A 108 -6.20 29.37 2.25
C GLY A 108 -6.21 27.86 2.06
N GLU A 109 -6.44 27.13 3.15
CA GLU A 109 -7.09 25.81 3.31
C GLU A 109 -7.07 24.77 2.17
N SER A 110 -6.08 24.77 1.28
CA SER A 110 -5.75 23.59 0.49
C SER A 110 -4.87 22.70 1.36
N GLU A 111 -5.49 21.93 2.24
CA GLU A 111 -4.81 20.89 3.00
C GLU A 111 -4.19 19.90 2.01
N CYS A 112 -2.88 19.97 1.82
CA CYS A 112 -2.14 18.94 1.10
C CYS A 112 -2.21 17.67 1.96
N THR A 113 -3.22 16.84 1.71
CA THR A 113 -3.51 15.64 2.49
C THR A 113 -2.37 14.64 2.33
N ASN A 114 -1.48 14.62 3.30
CA ASN A 114 -0.42 13.64 3.44
C ASN A 114 -0.83 12.67 4.55
N VAL A 115 -1.00 11.39 4.20
CA VAL A 115 -1.40 10.34 5.12
C VAL A 115 -0.19 9.44 5.37
N PRO A 116 0.53 9.60 6.50
CA PRO A 116 1.58 8.66 6.87
C PRO A 116 0.96 7.38 7.43
N VAL A 117 1.44 6.23 6.97
CA VAL A 117 0.98 4.90 7.39
C VAL A 117 2.18 4.13 7.92
N TYR A 118 2.08 3.64 9.16
CA TYR A 118 3.10 2.84 9.78
C TYR A 118 2.95 1.37 9.42
N LEU A 119 3.99 0.80 8.80
CA LEU A 119 3.98 -0.56 8.28
C LEU A 119 4.91 -1.43 9.11
N ASN A 120 4.35 -2.23 10.01
CA ASN A 120 5.07 -3.25 10.77
C ASN A 120 5.44 -4.46 9.90
N PRO A 121 6.46 -5.25 10.28
CA PRO A 121 6.63 -6.60 9.73
C PRO A 121 5.35 -7.42 9.93
N GLY A 122 4.89 -8.09 8.88
CA GLY A 122 3.62 -8.83 8.85
C GLY A 122 2.40 -7.99 8.45
N SER A 123 2.52 -6.66 8.33
CA SER A 123 1.41 -5.82 7.86
C SER A 123 1.14 -5.98 6.36
N LEU A 124 -0.12 -5.77 6.00
CA LEU A 124 -0.64 -5.74 4.64
C LEU A 124 -1.18 -4.35 4.32
N VAL A 125 -0.74 -3.77 3.21
CA VAL A 125 -1.35 -2.59 2.62
C VAL A 125 -2.14 -3.03 1.40
N VAL A 126 -3.40 -2.64 1.34
CA VAL A 126 -4.30 -2.87 0.21
C VAL A 126 -4.62 -1.52 -0.41
N MET A 127 -4.36 -1.36 -1.71
CA MET A 127 -4.69 -0.15 -2.47
C MET A 127 -5.70 -0.52 -3.56
N SER A 128 -6.88 0.11 -3.51
CA SER A 128 -7.93 -0.02 -4.52
C SER A 128 -8.57 1.34 -4.82
N GLY A 129 -9.16 1.50 -6.00
CA GLY A 129 -9.81 2.73 -6.43
C GLY A 129 -8.86 3.93 -6.35
N ASP A 130 -9.30 5.01 -5.72
CA ASP A 130 -8.53 6.25 -5.65
C ASP A 130 -7.14 6.05 -5.05
N ALA A 131 -7.01 5.26 -3.98
CA ALA A 131 -5.71 5.00 -3.34
C ALA A 131 -4.70 4.36 -4.31
N ARG A 132 -5.17 3.60 -5.31
CA ARG A 132 -4.33 2.97 -6.33
C ARG A 132 -4.08 3.86 -7.55
N TYR A 133 -5.06 4.68 -7.95
CA TYR A 133 -5.00 5.43 -9.22
C TYR A 133 -4.60 6.90 -9.05
N HIS A 134 -4.95 7.53 -7.93
CA HIS A 134 -4.86 8.97 -7.73
C HIS A 134 -3.96 9.37 -6.56
N TRP A 135 -3.45 8.40 -5.79
CA TRP A 135 -2.55 8.65 -4.67
C TRP A 135 -1.15 8.14 -4.94
N LYS A 136 -0.17 9.02 -4.74
CA LYS A 136 1.23 8.66 -4.75
C LYS A 136 1.57 8.02 -3.41
N HIS A 137 2.40 6.99 -3.46
CA HIS A 137 2.97 6.39 -2.27
C HIS A 137 4.50 6.49 -2.30
N GLU A 138 5.10 6.71 -1.14
CA GLU A 138 6.55 6.78 -0.98
C GLU A 138 7.04 6.19 0.34
N ILE A 139 8.31 5.81 0.37
CA ILE A 139 9.06 5.59 1.61
C ILE A 139 10.22 6.59 1.57
N ASN A 140 10.32 7.42 2.60
CA ASN A 140 11.27 8.54 2.62
C ASN A 140 12.71 8.07 2.33
N ARG A 141 13.35 8.73 1.34
CA ARG A 141 14.73 8.49 0.89
C ARG A 141 15.75 9.46 1.51
N LYS A 142 15.28 10.45 2.28
CA LYS A 142 16.13 11.51 2.81
C LYS A 142 17.08 10.93 3.87
N PRO A 143 18.34 11.39 3.91
CA PRO A 143 19.23 11.08 5.02
C PRO A 143 18.60 11.52 6.34
N GLY A 144 18.70 10.68 7.37
CA GLY A 144 18.13 10.92 8.71
C GLY A 144 17.13 9.85 9.13
N ALA A 145 16.66 9.94 10.37
CA ALA A 145 15.68 9.01 10.92
C ALA A 145 14.29 9.25 10.31
N GLN A 146 13.53 8.17 10.09
CA GLN A 146 12.10 8.29 9.88
C GLN A 146 11.42 8.64 11.21
N LEU A 147 10.38 9.47 11.19
CA LEU A 147 9.60 9.81 12.38
C LEU A 147 8.22 9.18 12.30
N TRP A 148 7.78 8.57 13.39
CA TRP A 148 6.41 8.12 13.60
C TRP A 148 5.90 8.65 14.94
N ASN A 149 4.77 9.35 14.93
CA ASN A 149 4.20 10.00 16.13
C ASN A 149 5.21 10.82 16.95
N GLY A 150 6.09 11.55 16.26
CA GLY A 150 7.11 12.41 16.86
C GLY A 150 8.33 11.68 17.43
N SER A 151 8.38 10.35 17.33
CA SER A 151 9.52 9.53 17.77
C SER A 151 10.33 9.04 16.58
N GLU A 152 11.64 8.94 16.74
CA GLU A 152 12.52 8.32 15.74
C GLU A 152 12.20 6.84 15.61
N LEU A 153 11.93 6.42 14.39
CA LEU A 153 11.78 5.02 14.02
C LEU A 153 13.16 4.46 13.70
N GLU A 154 13.60 3.50 14.52
CA GLU A 154 14.80 2.74 14.24
C GLU A 154 14.62 1.95 12.94
N GLN A 155 15.47 2.21 11.96
CA GLN A 155 15.40 1.57 10.66
C GLN A 155 16.38 0.41 10.59
N HIS A 156 15.89 -0.77 10.22
CA HIS A 156 16.71 -1.91 9.82
C HIS A 156 16.48 -2.26 8.35
N ARG A 157 17.10 -3.36 7.90
CA ARG A 157 16.82 -3.90 6.58
C ARG A 157 15.35 -4.29 6.50
N ARG A 158 14.65 -3.75 5.51
CA ARG A 158 13.24 -4.04 5.22
C ARG A 158 13.14 -4.78 3.89
N THR A 159 12.32 -5.82 3.85
CA THR A 159 11.89 -6.45 2.60
C THR A 159 10.39 -6.25 2.45
N SER A 160 9.90 -6.02 1.24
CA SER A 160 8.46 -6.05 0.96
C SER A 160 8.17 -6.80 -0.32
N VAL A 161 7.01 -7.45 -0.35
CA VAL A 161 6.50 -8.14 -1.54
C VAL A 161 5.25 -7.42 -2.00
N THR A 162 5.30 -6.87 -3.20
CA THR A 162 4.15 -6.23 -3.85
C THR A 162 3.55 -7.19 -4.87
N LEU A 163 2.26 -7.45 -4.75
CA LEU A 163 1.45 -8.33 -5.58
C LEU A 163 0.48 -7.49 -6.44
N ARG A 164 0.43 -7.79 -7.73
CA ARG A 164 -0.33 -7.03 -8.73
C ARG A 164 -0.92 -7.96 -9.78
N LYS A 165 -1.95 -7.47 -10.48
CA LYS A 165 -2.56 -8.08 -11.66
C LYS A 165 -2.21 -7.23 -12.88
N LEU A 166 -1.79 -7.82 -13.99
CA LEU A 166 -1.69 -7.11 -15.25
C LEU A 166 -3.09 -6.86 -15.82
N ARG A 167 -3.33 -5.65 -16.33
CA ARG A 167 -4.54 -5.40 -17.11
C ARG A 167 -4.48 -6.25 -18.37
N ALA A 168 -5.61 -6.86 -18.72
CA ALA A 168 -5.77 -7.46 -20.03
C ALA A 168 -5.49 -6.40 -21.09
N SER A 169 -4.69 -6.74 -22.10
CA SER A 169 -4.53 -5.89 -23.27
C SER A 169 -5.91 -5.65 -23.88
N PRO A 170 -6.27 -4.42 -24.27
CA PRO A 170 -7.45 -4.23 -25.11
C PRO A 170 -7.25 -5.05 -26.38
N ASN A 171 -8.22 -5.92 -26.68
CA ASN A 171 -8.28 -6.68 -27.93
C ASN A 171 -8.42 -5.75 -29.13
#